data_AF-A0AAU5LYI7-F1
#
_entry.id   AF-A0AAU5LYI7-F1
#
_cell.length_a   1.000
_cell.length_b   1.000
_cell.length_c   1.000
_cell.angle_alpha   90.00
_cell.angle_beta   90.00
_cell.angle_gamma   90.00
#
_symmetry.space_group_name_H-M   'P 1'
#
loop_
_entity.id
_entity.type
_entity.pdbx_description
1 polymer ?
#
loop_
_entity_poly.entity_id
_entity_poly.type
_entity_poly.pdbx_seq_one_letter_code
_entity_poly.pdbx_strand_id
1 'polypeptide(L)'
;MGYGRRTAAAGAAAVLALTLVACGSEDPASSPSASNTTPTDNVSTTPSGTPSPTPGVLSGSWAEDAGQSERVQQALVAKGFTCTRHSDPGADLRMCSLAKAYPKKEGFDSYDSADITFLADQKGTVVLADFNATGHNEETTESLKRAMVDKIVPAADVEVLLADGKELTWGKYQPMQPNTEPGDKDLIKTGFDQIPGGYLPHFESMPVTKEQALPKLKATKLKCSFVDGINTEPDHLDCYDTTFDGISAKPPVDARATLSVIDGPAGINAIYFAGENGDEVSVKNAIRKLAPRLPAIDPSLQPIADWVLANMDGVDHEAFFGGWRVDFNAGSGPGHAAYRVSIAPQKVLGVERP
;
A
#
# COMPACT_ATOMS: atom_id res chain seq x y z
N MET A 1 9.68 -15.09 50.87
CA MET A 1 10.91 -14.48 51.44
C MET A 1 11.94 -14.38 50.33
N GLY A 2 12.57 -13.22 50.15
CA GLY A 2 13.69 -13.04 49.21
C GLY A 2 13.44 -11.99 48.13
N TYR A 3 13.45 -10.71 48.53
CA TYR A 3 13.62 -9.58 47.62
C TYR A 3 15.03 -9.56 47.03
N GLY A 4 15.15 -9.25 45.74
CA GLY A 4 16.42 -8.99 45.07
C GLY A 4 16.33 -7.78 44.15
N ARG A 5 16.48 -6.58 44.72
CA ARG A 5 16.75 -5.32 44.00
C ARG A 5 18.11 -5.41 43.30
N ARG A 6 18.20 -4.91 42.07
CA ARG A 6 19.44 -4.34 41.54
C ARG A 6 19.17 -2.97 40.92
N THR A 7 19.97 -2.01 41.39
CA THR A 7 20.04 -0.60 41.04
C THR A 7 21.10 -0.36 39.98
N ALA A 8 20.83 0.68 39.17
CA ALA A 8 21.74 1.67 38.59
C ALA A 8 22.71 1.25 37.47
N ALA A 9 22.62 1.95 36.34
CA ALA A 9 23.50 3.08 36.04
C ALA A 9 22.96 3.87 34.83
N ALA A 10 22.59 5.13 35.06
CA ALA A 10 22.33 6.12 34.02
C ALA A 10 23.58 6.97 33.86
N GLY A 11 24.02 7.20 32.63
CA GLY A 11 25.11 8.12 32.33
C GLY A 11 25.54 8.08 30.88
N ALA A 12 25.08 9.04 30.10
CA ALA A 12 25.89 9.79 29.13
C ALA A 12 25.04 10.90 28.51
N ALA A 13 25.43 12.14 28.78
CA ALA A 13 24.98 13.32 28.08
C ALA A 13 25.71 13.44 26.74
N ALA A 14 25.02 13.90 25.71
CA ALA A 14 25.66 14.47 24.52
C ALA A 14 24.94 15.77 24.14
N VAL A 15 25.73 16.83 24.10
CA VAL A 15 25.38 18.22 23.84
C VAL A 15 25.23 18.41 22.33
N LEU A 16 24.07 18.86 21.87
CA LEU A 16 23.85 19.33 20.50
C LEU A 16 24.23 20.81 20.42
N ALA A 17 25.32 21.11 19.71
CA ALA A 17 25.67 22.45 19.29
C ALA A 17 24.97 22.78 17.96
N LEU A 18 24.03 23.72 18.00
CA LEU A 18 23.48 24.39 16.81
C LEU A 18 24.43 25.50 16.37
N THR A 19 24.88 25.44 15.12
CA THR A 19 25.45 26.60 14.42
C THR A 19 24.54 26.98 13.27
N LEU A 20 23.76 28.04 13.49
CA LEU A 20 23.11 28.84 12.46
C LEU A 20 24.16 29.81 11.89
N VAL A 21 24.42 29.74 10.58
CA VAL A 21 25.11 30.78 9.82
C VAL A 21 24.18 31.30 8.75
N ALA A 22 24.30 32.60 8.56
CA ALA A 22 23.32 33.55 8.08
C ALA A 22 23.31 33.79 6.57
N CYS A 23 22.22 34.42 6.12
CA CYS A 23 22.10 35.53 5.16
C CYS A 23 22.87 35.49 3.82
N GLY A 24 22.12 35.67 2.74
CA GLY A 24 22.63 36.16 1.46
C GLY A 24 21.50 36.64 0.55
N SER A 25 21.16 37.91 0.66
CA SER A 25 20.16 38.69 -0.08
C SER A 25 20.73 39.25 -1.39
N GLU A 26 19.95 39.22 -2.49
CA GLU A 26 20.10 40.15 -3.62
C GLU A 26 18.71 40.54 -4.19
N ASP A 27 18.48 41.84 -4.24
CA ASP A 27 17.45 42.62 -4.95
C ASP A 27 18.19 43.91 -5.37
N PRO A 28 17.67 44.77 -6.28
CA PRO A 28 16.88 44.56 -7.50
C PRO A 28 17.50 45.38 -8.68
N ALA A 29 16.90 45.33 -9.89
CA ALA A 29 16.54 46.51 -10.69
C ALA A 29 16.38 46.25 -12.20
N SER A 30 15.37 46.93 -12.76
CA SER A 30 15.28 47.50 -14.12
C SER A 30 14.33 46.80 -15.12
N SER A 31 13.07 47.26 -15.12
CA SER A 31 12.24 47.46 -16.33
C SER A 31 12.52 48.87 -16.90
N PRO A 32 11.96 49.30 -18.06
CA PRO A 32 11.53 48.58 -19.27
C PRO A 32 12.17 49.21 -20.55
N SER A 33 12.08 48.53 -21.70
CA SER A 33 12.13 49.24 -22.98
C SER A 33 11.21 48.59 -24.00
N ALA A 34 10.14 49.33 -24.29
CA ALA A 34 9.29 49.13 -25.44
C ALA A 34 10.04 49.58 -26.70
N SER A 35 10.00 48.78 -27.75
CA SER A 35 10.13 49.26 -29.12
C SER A 35 9.36 48.34 -30.05
N ASN A 36 8.28 48.90 -30.58
CA ASN A 36 7.48 48.36 -31.67
C ASN A 36 8.37 48.06 -32.88
N THR A 37 8.29 46.83 -33.40
CA THR A 37 8.61 46.55 -34.79
C THR A 37 7.56 45.59 -35.37
N THR A 38 7.00 46.03 -36.49
CA THR A 38 5.91 45.47 -37.29
C THR A 38 6.26 44.09 -37.87
N PRO A 39 5.28 43.19 -38.11
CA PRO A 39 5.53 41.79 -38.43
C PRO A 39 5.89 41.59 -39.91
N THR A 40 6.88 40.74 -40.15
CA THR A 40 7.16 40.17 -41.47
C THR A 40 7.24 38.66 -41.31
N ASP A 41 6.32 37.97 -41.99
CA ASP A 41 6.28 36.52 -42.12
C ASP A 41 7.61 35.99 -42.67
N ASN A 42 8.20 35.02 -41.97
CA ASN A 42 8.89 33.94 -42.65
C ASN A 42 8.91 32.67 -41.80
N VAL A 43 8.52 31.58 -42.45
CA VAL A 43 8.28 30.25 -41.92
C VAL A 43 9.57 29.61 -41.39
N SER A 44 9.54 29.14 -40.15
CA SER A 44 10.31 27.96 -39.72
C SER A 44 9.50 27.21 -38.67
N THR A 45 8.72 26.23 -39.12
CA THR A 45 8.08 25.24 -38.27
C THR A 45 9.14 24.29 -37.71
N THR A 46 9.89 24.74 -36.72
CA THR A 46 10.61 23.85 -35.81
C THR A 46 9.56 23.32 -34.85
N PRO A 47 9.33 22.00 -34.74
CA PRO A 47 8.45 21.46 -33.73
C PRO A 47 8.98 21.92 -32.37
N SER A 48 8.18 22.71 -31.65
CA SER A 48 8.45 23.06 -30.26
C SER A 48 8.76 21.77 -29.53
N GLY A 49 9.97 21.75 -28.95
CA GLY A 49 10.57 20.56 -28.36
C GLY A 49 9.57 19.82 -27.48
N THR A 50 9.58 18.49 -27.62
CA THR A 50 9.00 17.58 -26.64
C THR A 50 9.36 18.11 -25.25
N PRO A 51 8.39 18.34 -24.35
CA PRO A 51 8.73 18.72 -22.99
C PRO A 51 9.76 17.72 -22.48
N SER A 52 10.91 18.23 -22.06
CA SER A 52 11.95 17.40 -21.46
C SER A 52 11.26 16.58 -20.36
N PRO A 53 11.34 15.24 -20.37
CA PRO A 53 10.74 14.44 -19.33
C PRO A 53 11.32 14.96 -18.02
N THR A 54 10.44 15.35 -17.10
CA THR A 54 10.82 15.56 -15.71
C THR A 54 11.64 14.34 -15.31
N PRO A 55 12.88 14.50 -14.81
CA PRO A 55 13.71 13.37 -14.41
C PRO A 55 12.87 12.44 -13.56
N GLY A 56 12.73 11.19 -14.01
CA GLY A 56 11.98 10.19 -13.26
C GLY A 56 12.58 10.08 -11.86
N VAL A 57 11.71 9.93 -10.86
CA VAL A 57 12.13 9.76 -9.45
C VAL A 57 13.06 8.55 -9.30
N LEU A 58 13.00 7.60 -10.24
CA LEU A 58 13.86 6.43 -10.31
C LEU A 58 15.00 6.68 -11.30
N SER A 59 16.22 6.72 -10.78
CA SER A 59 17.47 6.80 -11.57
C SER A 59 18.49 5.78 -11.08
N GLY A 60 19.34 5.28 -11.98
CA GLY A 60 20.39 4.31 -11.65
C GLY A 60 21.04 3.75 -12.91
N SER A 61 22.02 2.86 -12.71
CA SER A 61 22.88 2.30 -13.78
C SER A 61 22.41 0.94 -14.29
N TRP A 62 21.15 0.60 -14.05
CA TRP A 62 20.61 -0.71 -14.42
C TRP A 62 20.46 -0.90 -15.93
N ALA A 63 20.55 -2.15 -16.37
CA ALA A 63 20.23 -2.51 -17.75
C ALA A 63 18.71 -2.37 -18.00
N GLU A 64 18.35 -1.57 -18.99
CA GLU A 64 16.97 -1.31 -19.38
C GLU A 64 16.31 -2.57 -19.99
N ASP A 65 15.04 -2.77 -19.68
CA ASP A 65 14.17 -3.73 -20.34
C ASP A 65 12.81 -3.09 -20.62
N ALA A 66 12.71 -2.41 -21.77
CA ALA A 66 11.55 -1.60 -22.10
C ALA A 66 10.26 -2.45 -22.18
N GLY A 67 9.20 -1.97 -21.53
CA GLY A 67 7.88 -2.62 -21.47
C GLY A 67 7.84 -3.90 -20.63
N GLN A 68 8.81 -4.12 -19.74
CA GLN A 68 8.85 -5.30 -18.87
C GLN A 68 7.63 -5.33 -17.93
N SER A 69 7.25 -4.21 -17.33
CA SER A 69 6.12 -4.10 -16.41
C SER A 69 4.79 -4.53 -17.05
N GLU A 70 4.53 -4.16 -18.30
CA GLU A 70 3.36 -4.66 -19.06
C GLU A 70 3.42 -6.17 -19.29
N ARG A 71 4.59 -6.71 -19.66
CA ARG A 71 4.74 -8.15 -19.89
C ARG A 71 4.55 -8.96 -18.62
N VAL A 72 5.06 -8.47 -17.49
CA VAL A 72 4.84 -9.05 -16.16
C VAL A 72 3.34 -9.07 -15.86
N GLN A 73 2.67 -7.92 -15.93
CA GLN A 73 1.24 -7.84 -15.68
C GLN A 73 0.43 -8.77 -16.59
N GLN A 74 0.70 -8.79 -17.91
CA GLN A 74 -0.02 -9.65 -18.85
C GLN A 74 0.17 -11.13 -18.53
N ALA A 75 1.38 -11.54 -18.14
CA ALA A 75 1.67 -12.91 -17.74
C ALA A 75 0.93 -13.30 -16.46
N LEU A 76 0.85 -12.40 -15.48
CA LEU A 76 0.12 -12.64 -14.22
C LEU A 76 -1.39 -12.69 -14.45
N VAL A 77 -1.94 -11.77 -15.23
CA VAL A 77 -3.37 -11.80 -15.62
C VAL A 77 -3.71 -13.10 -16.35
N ALA A 78 -2.83 -13.57 -17.25
CA ALA A 78 -3.03 -14.85 -17.94
C ALA A 78 -3.02 -16.06 -16.98
N LYS A 79 -2.44 -15.92 -15.78
CA LYS A 79 -2.44 -16.92 -14.70
C LYS A 79 -3.57 -16.69 -13.68
N GLY A 80 -4.46 -15.72 -13.92
CA GLY A 80 -5.63 -15.45 -13.08
C GLY A 80 -5.40 -14.42 -11.97
N PHE A 81 -4.26 -13.72 -11.95
CA PHE A 81 -4.06 -12.61 -11.03
C PHE A 81 -4.91 -11.41 -11.44
N THR A 82 -5.44 -10.70 -10.45
CA THR A 82 -6.02 -9.37 -10.63
C THR A 82 -4.93 -8.34 -10.43
N CYS A 83 -4.67 -7.53 -11.45
CA CYS A 83 -3.63 -6.51 -11.40
C CYS A 83 -4.24 -5.11 -11.41
N THR A 84 -3.71 -4.25 -10.55
CA THR A 84 -4.06 -2.84 -10.43
C THR A 84 -2.80 -1.98 -10.49
N ARG A 85 -2.99 -0.70 -10.83
CA ARG A 85 -1.90 0.26 -11.01
C ARG A 85 -2.15 1.49 -10.15
N HIS A 86 -1.13 1.92 -9.42
CA HIS A 86 -1.16 3.18 -8.68
C HIS A 86 -1.12 4.37 -9.64
N SER A 87 -1.83 5.46 -9.32
CA SER A 87 -1.89 6.66 -10.17
C SER A 87 -0.68 7.60 -10.02
N ASP A 88 0.49 7.07 -9.61
CA ASP A 88 1.68 7.90 -9.40
C ASP A 88 2.21 8.38 -10.76
N PRO A 89 2.35 9.70 -11.00
CA PRO A 89 2.93 10.20 -12.24
C PRO A 89 4.45 9.97 -12.33
N GLY A 90 5.14 9.78 -11.20
CA GLY A 90 6.59 9.69 -11.08
C GLY A 90 7.18 8.29 -11.28
N ALA A 91 6.37 7.24 -11.10
CA ALA A 91 6.79 5.86 -11.31
C ALA A 91 5.64 4.93 -11.72
N ASP A 92 6.00 3.80 -12.34
CA ASP A 92 5.05 2.75 -12.65
C ASP A 92 5.00 1.73 -11.51
N LEU A 93 4.08 1.96 -10.57
CA LEU A 93 3.83 1.08 -9.44
C LEU A 93 2.58 0.23 -9.67
N ARG A 94 2.74 -1.09 -9.58
CA ARG A 94 1.68 -2.07 -9.83
C ARG A 94 1.60 -3.10 -8.73
N MET A 95 0.41 -3.63 -8.54
CA MET A 95 0.11 -4.69 -7.60
C MET A 95 -0.74 -5.74 -8.29
N CYS A 96 -0.34 -6.99 -8.19
CA CYS A 96 -1.09 -8.13 -8.71
C CYS A 96 -1.35 -9.10 -7.56
N SER A 97 -2.61 -9.48 -7.36
CA SER A 97 -3.01 -10.43 -6.33
C SER A 97 -3.82 -11.58 -6.92
N LEU A 98 -3.64 -12.77 -6.37
CA LEU A 98 -4.42 -13.96 -6.64
C LEU A 98 -4.78 -14.57 -5.31
N ALA A 99 -6.06 -14.76 -5.07
CA ALA A 99 -6.54 -15.44 -3.89
C ALA A 99 -7.64 -16.43 -4.28
N LYS A 100 -7.55 -17.65 -3.72
CA LYS A 100 -8.47 -18.73 -4.04
C LYS A 100 -8.69 -19.62 -2.83
N ALA A 101 -9.90 -19.56 -2.28
CA ALA A 101 -10.33 -20.47 -1.23
C ALA A 101 -10.69 -21.85 -1.80
N TYR A 102 -10.34 -22.91 -1.07
CA TYR A 102 -10.75 -24.28 -1.34
C TYR A 102 -11.73 -24.78 -0.28
N PRO A 103 -12.61 -25.74 -0.62
CA PRO A 103 -13.46 -26.39 0.37
C PRO A 103 -12.62 -27.00 1.50
N LYS A 104 -13.06 -26.83 2.75
CA LYS A 104 -12.38 -27.36 3.94
C LYS A 104 -12.09 -28.85 3.78
N LYS A 105 -10.82 -29.23 3.87
CA LYS A 105 -10.39 -30.62 4.01
C LYS A 105 -9.96 -30.83 5.46
N GLU A 106 -10.57 -31.81 6.13
CA GLU A 106 -10.25 -32.16 7.53
C GLU A 106 -10.41 -31.03 8.56
N GLY A 107 -11.25 -30.03 8.25
CA GLY A 107 -11.57 -28.93 9.16
C GLY A 107 -10.62 -27.73 9.11
N PHE A 108 -9.58 -27.76 8.26
CA PHE A 108 -8.71 -26.62 8.01
C PHE A 108 -9.15 -25.87 6.76
N ASP A 109 -9.17 -24.54 6.86
CA ASP A 109 -9.25 -23.67 5.69
C ASP A 109 -7.98 -23.86 4.85
N SER A 110 -8.18 -24.10 3.56
CA SER A 110 -7.10 -24.25 2.59
C SER A 110 -7.30 -23.20 1.53
N TYR A 111 -6.29 -22.38 1.32
CA TYR A 111 -6.33 -21.32 0.33
C TYR A 111 -4.98 -21.20 -0.36
N ASP A 112 -5.05 -20.71 -1.59
CA ASP A 112 -3.90 -20.14 -2.27
C ASP A 112 -4.02 -18.62 -2.17
N SER A 113 -2.95 -17.95 -1.78
CA SER A 113 -2.81 -16.50 -1.82
C SER A 113 -1.44 -16.17 -2.40
N ALA A 114 -1.38 -15.23 -3.33
CA ALA A 114 -0.16 -14.70 -3.86
C ALA A 114 -0.34 -13.24 -4.22
N ASP A 115 0.60 -12.40 -3.80
CA ASP A 115 0.63 -10.99 -4.11
C ASP A 115 2.03 -10.58 -4.55
N ILE A 116 2.09 -9.68 -5.52
CA ILE A 116 3.33 -9.04 -5.93
C ILE A 116 3.08 -7.56 -6.17
N THR A 117 3.88 -6.74 -5.50
CA THR A 117 3.99 -5.30 -5.75
C THR A 117 5.31 -5.03 -6.44
N PHE A 118 5.29 -4.37 -7.59
CA PHE A 118 6.51 -4.06 -8.32
C PHE A 118 6.53 -2.62 -8.85
N LEU A 119 7.74 -2.07 -8.83
CA LEU A 119 8.06 -0.71 -9.23
C LEU A 119 8.92 -0.75 -10.49
N ALA A 120 8.50 0.00 -11.51
CA ALA A 120 9.21 0.12 -12.76
C ALA A 120 9.56 1.58 -13.10
N ASP A 121 10.67 1.73 -13.84
CA ASP A 121 11.11 3.01 -14.37
C ASP A 121 10.19 3.53 -15.50
N GLN A 122 10.47 4.72 -16.03
CA GLN A 122 9.67 5.33 -17.10
C GLN A 122 9.64 4.52 -18.41
N LYS A 123 10.58 3.58 -18.59
CA LYS A 123 10.63 2.68 -19.74
C LYS A 123 9.89 1.37 -19.47
N GLY A 124 9.38 1.16 -18.26
CA GLY A 124 8.72 -0.06 -17.83
C GLY A 124 9.71 -1.14 -17.38
N THR A 125 10.98 -0.83 -17.14
CA THR A 125 11.93 -1.79 -16.56
C THR A 125 11.62 -1.97 -15.08
N VAL A 126 11.34 -3.19 -14.63
CA VAL A 126 11.13 -3.45 -13.20
C VAL A 126 12.45 -3.31 -12.47
N VAL A 127 12.49 -2.48 -11.43
CA VAL A 127 13.71 -2.19 -10.63
C VAL A 127 13.62 -2.71 -9.19
N LEU A 128 12.41 -2.88 -8.69
CA LEU A 128 12.12 -3.37 -7.34
C LEU A 128 10.82 -4.17 -7.35
N ALA A 129 10.77 -5.28 -6.62
CA ALA A 129 9.54 -6.05 -6.41
C ALA A 129 9.53 -6.70 -5.03
N ASP A 130 8.38 -6.66 -4.36
CA ASP A 130 8.04 -7.41 -3.15
C ASP A 130 6.97 -8.42 -3.54
N PHE A 131 7.11 -9.67 -3.10
CA PHE A 131 6.14 -10.70 -3.39
C PHE A 131 6.03 -11.71 -2.27
N ASN A 132 4.80 -12.17 -2.04
CA ASN A 132 4.50 -13.22 -1.09
C ASN A 132 3.60 -14.26 -1.75
N ALA A 133 3.75 -15.51 -1.34
CA ALA A 133 2.88 -16.59 -1.79
C ALA A 133 2.72 -17.63 -0.69
N THR A 134 1.47 -18.02 -0.47
CA THR A 134 1.04 -19.12 0.37
C THR A 134 0.17 -20.03 -0.47
N GLY A 135 0.66 -21.23 -0.77
CA GLY A 135 -0.15 -22.28 -1.39
C GLY A 135 -0.66 -23.27 -0.35
N HIS A 136 -1.72 -23.98 -0.69
CA HIS A 136 -2.22 -25.09 0.13
C HIS A 136 -1.22 -26.26 0.31
N ASN A 137 -0.13 -26.27 -0.47
CA ASN A 137 1.04 -27.13 -0.30
C ASN A 137 2.30 -26.42 -0.83
N GLU A 138 3.46 -27.03 -0.61
CA GLU A 138 4.77 -26.49 -1.03
C GLU A 138 4.89 -26.36 -2.55
N GLU A 139 4.46 -27.37 -3.32
CA GLU A 139 4.47 -27.35 -4.78
C GLU A 139 3.67 -26.16 -5.35
N THR A 140 2.50 -25.88 -4.77
CA THR A 140 1.65 -24.75 -5.18
C THR A 140 2.27 -23.43 -4.78
N THR A 141 2.88 -23.37 -3.59
CA THR A 141 3.62 -22.19 -3.13
C THR A 141 4.76 -21.84 -4.10
N GLU A 142 5.58 -22.83 -4.47
CA GLU A 142 6.67 -22.64 -5.44
C GLU A 142 6.15 -22.26 -6.82
N SER A 143 5.06 -22.88 -7.28
CA SER A 143 4.42 -22.57 -8.56
C SER A 143 3.93 -21.11 -8.61
N LEU A 144 3.33 -20.62 -7.53
CA LEU A 144 2.89 -19.22 -7.38
C LEU A 144 4.09 -18.27 -7.35
N LYS A 145 5.12 -18.55 -6.54
CA LYS A 145 6.36 -17.75 -6.52
C LYS A 145 6.99 -17.66 -7.90
N ARG A 146 7.16 -18.79 -8.57
CA ARG A 146 7.67 -18.88 -9.95
C ARG A 146 6.83 -18.03 -10.89
N ALA A 147 5.50 -18.12 -10.77
CA ALA A 147 4.61 -17.35 -11.62
C ALA A 147 4.79 -15.84 -11.50
N MET A 148 5.10 -15.33 -10.30
CA MET A 148 5.35 -13.92 -10.04
C MET A 148 6.68 -13.43 -10.59
N VAL A 149 7.75 -14.24 -10.47
CA VAL A 149 9.11 -13.79 -10.81
C VAL A 149 9.56 -14.13 -12.24
N ASP A 150 8.91 -15.07 -12.94
CA ASP A 150 9.39 -15.59 -14.24
C ASP A 150 9.50 -14.55 -15.37
N LYS A 151 8.80 -13.42 -15.25
CA LYS A 151 8.89 -12.27 -16.18
C LYS A 151 9.71 -11.10 -15.65
N ILE A 152 10.13 -11.17 -14.39
CA ILE A 152 10.95 -10.13 -13.77
C ILE A 152 12.43 -10.48 -13.90
N VAL A 153 12.79 -11.73 -13.61
CA VAL A 153 14.18 -12.20 -13.64
C VAL A 153 14.42 -13.24 -14.75
N PRO A 154 15.66 -13.40 -15.24
CA PRO A 154 16.02 -14.48 -16.14
C PRO A 154 15.70 -15.86 -15.57
N ALA A 155 15.40 -16.84 -16.44
CA ALA A 155 15.03 -18.20 -16.02
C ALA A 155 16.05 -18.87 -15.08
N ALA A 156 17.35 -18.59 -15.25
CA ALA A 156 18.38 -19.12 -14.35
C ALA A 156 18.26 -18.54 -12.92
N ASP A 157 17.92 -17.25 -12.81
CA ASP A 157 17.74 -16.58 -11.52
C ASP A 157 16.45 -17.02 -10.81
N VAL A 158 15.43 -17.45 -11.57
CA VAL A 158 14.21 -18.04 -10.99
C VAL A 158 14.56 -19.27 -10.15
N GLU A 159 15.39 -20.17 -10.67
CA GLU A 159 15.80 -21.38 -9.92
C GLU A 159 16.61 -21.03 -8.68
N VAL A 160 17.50 -20.03 -8.78
CA VAL A 160 18.30 -19.56 -7.64
C VAL A 160 17.38 -18.96 -6.57
N LEU A 161 16.40 -18.14 -6.96
CA LEU A 161 15.44 -17.52 -6.05
C LEU A 161 14.55 -18.55 -5.35
N LEU A 162 14.06 -19.56 -6.08
CA LEU A 162 13.24 -20.63 -5.50
C LEU A 162 14.05 -21.53 -4.56
N ALA A 163 15.36 -21.62 -4.73
CA ALA A 163 16.29 -22.26 -3.80
C ALA A 163 16.77 -21.33 -2.67
N ASP A 164 16.05 -20.24 -2.39
CA ASP A 164 16.38 -19.22 -1.37
C ASP A 164 17.73 -18.50 -1.56
N GLY A 165 18.26 -18.52 -2.79
CA GLY A 165 19.45 -17.77 -3.17
C GLY A 165 19.21 -16.26 -3.14
N LYS A 166 20.24 -15.52 -2.70
CA LYS A 166 20.17 -14.06 -2.49
C LYS A 166 20.83 -13.24 -3.58
N GLU A 167 21.82 -13.80 -4.26
CA GLU A 167 22.58 -13.11 -5.30
C GLU A 167 22.17 -13.70 -6.65
N LEU A 168 21.64 -12.84 -7.52
CA LEU A 168 21.08 -13.18 -8.82
C LEU A 168 21.89 -12.45 -9.90
N THR A 169 21.89 -12.96 -11.13
CA THR A 169 22.50 -12.22 -12.25
C THR A 169 21.76 -10.90 -12.53
N TRP A 170 20.46 -10.87 -12.28
CA TRP A 170 19.59 -9.71 -12.40
C TRP A 170 19.79 -8.69 -11.26
N GLY A 171 20.14 -9.13 -10.06
CA GLY A 171 20.07 -8.30 -8.85
C GLY A 171 20.23 -9.08 -7.56
N LYS A 172 19.48 -8.69 -6.53
CA LYS A 172 19.54 -9.32 -5.20
C LYS A 172 18.15 -9.61 -4.66
N TYR A 173 18.04 -10.65 -3.86
CA TYR A 173 16.86 -10.97 -3.09
C TYR A 173 17.20 -10.95 -1.60
N GLN A 174 16.83 -9.85 -0.93
CA GLN A 174 17.26 -9.59 0.45
C GLN A 174 16.24 -8.72 1.19
N PRO A 175 16.22 -8.78 2.54
CA PRO A 175 15.45 -7.83 3.33
C PRO A 175 15.83 -6.40 2.97
N MET A 176 14.85 -5.52 2.83
CA MET A 176 15.13 -4.14 2.42
C MET A 176 15.86 -3.35 3.51
N GLN A 177 15.69 -3.71 4.78
CA GLN A 177 16.49 -3.16 5.88
C GLN A 177 17.23 -4.26 6.66
N PRO A 178 18.50 -4.02 7.05
CA PRO A 178 19.18 -4.90 7.97
C PRO A 178 18.39 -4.90 9.29
N ASN A 179 17.87 -6.05 9.71
CA ASN A 179 17.04 -6.30 10.91
C ASN A 179 15.50 -6.26 10.74
N THR A 180 14.98 -6.23 9.52
CA THR A 180 13.53 -6.55 9.30
C THR A 180 13.27 -8.05 9.48
N GLU A 181 12.03 -8.41 9.83
CA GLU A 181 11.65 -9.81 10.08
C GLU A 181 12.01 -10.72 8.88
N PRO A 182 12.28 -12.02 9.11
CA PRO A 182 12.83 -12.93 8.09
C PRO A 182 11.98 -13.13 6.81
N GLY A 183 10.75 -12.62 6.78
CA GLY A 183 9.76 -12.84 5.72
C GLY A 183 9.76 -11.81 4.59
N ASP A 184 10.01 -10.54 4.89
CA ASP A 184 9.86 -9.46 3.91
C ASP A 184 11.17 -9.25 3.16
N LYS A 185 11.32 -9.92 2.03
CA LYS A 185 12.49 -9.80 1.14
C LYS A 185 12.07 -9.15 -0.17
N ASP A 186 12.86 -8.18 -0.59
CA ASP A 186 12.66 -7.51 -1.86
C ASP A 186 13.64 -8.03 -2.90
N LEU A 187 13.14 -8.11 -4.12
CA LEU A 187 13.90 -8.33 -5.33
C LEU A 187 14.36 -6.98 -5.90
N ILE A 188 15.67 -6.72 -5.83
CA ILE A 188 16.29 -5.42 -6.12
C ILE A 188 17.22 -5.52 -7.31
N LYS A 189 17.00 -4.73 -8.37
CA LYS A 189 17.78 -4.80 -9.61
C LYS A 189 19.22 -4.31 -9.43
N THR A 190 20.18 -4.95 -10.09
CA THR A 190 21.56 -4.46 -10.13
C THR A 190 21.63 -3.05 -10.70
N GLY A 191 22.32 -2.14 -9.99
CA GLY A 191 22.46 -0.73 -10.39
C GLY A 191 21.30 0.17 -9.95
N PHE A 192 20.30 -0.38 -9.25
CA PHE A 192 19.31 0.41 -8.52
C PHE A 192 19.93 0.92 -7.22
N ASP A 193 20.07 2.24 -7.10
CA ASP A 193 20.47 2.88 -5.87
C ASP A 193 19.28 2.86 -4.92
N GLN A 194 19.36 2.04 -3.85
CA GLN A 194 18.28 1.96 -2.86
C GLN A 194 17.91 3.36 -2.36
N ILE A 195 16.63 3.69 -2.42
CA ILE A 195 16.13 4.97 -1.90
C ILE A 195 16.21 4.90 -0.37
N PRO A 196 16.97 5.78 0.29
CA PRO A 196 17.00 5.82 1.76
C PRO A 196 15.59 6.05 2.31
N GLY A 197 15.05 5.07 3.04
CA GLY A 197 13.68 5.12 3.56
C GLY A 197 12.58 4.73 2.55
N GLY A 198 12.93 4.04 1.46
CA GLY A 198 11.96 3.43 0.54
C GLY A 198 11.33 4.36 -0.49
N TYR A 199 10.54 3.78 -1.39
CA TYR A 199 9.81 4.54 -2.40
C TYR A 199 8.48 5.02 -1.82
N LEU A 200 8.35 6.32 -1.58
CA LEU A 200 7.05 6.89 -1.20
C LEU A 200 6.33 7.36 -2.46
N PRO A 201 5.26 6.66 -2.92
CA PRO A 201 4.51 7.11 -4.07
C PRO A 201 3.90 8.49 -3.81
N HIS A 202 3.74 9.29 -4.87
CA HIS A 202 3.00 10.54 -4.77
C HIS A 202 1.56 10.24 -4.33
N PHE A 203 1.18 10.81 -3.20
CA PHE A 203 -0.14 10.62 -2.60
C PHE A 203 -0.76 11.96 -2.25
N GLU A 204 -2.02 12.11 -2.64
CA GLU A 204 -2.85 13.24 -2.25
C GLU A 204 -3.95 12.74 -1.31
N SER A 205 -3.97 13.30 -0.10
CA SER A 205 -5.07 13.09 0.83
C SER A 205 -6.40 13.45 0.17
N MET A 206 -7.45 12.75 0.58
CA MET A 206 -8.79 13.11 0.16
C MET A 206 -9.13 14.51 0.70
N PRO A 207 -9.66 15.44 -0.11
CA PRO A 207 -9.86 16.84 0.26
C PRO A 207 -11.12 17.04 1.13
N VAL A 208 -11.35 16.12 2.06
CA VAL A 208 -12.44 16.13 3.04
C VAL A 208 -11.80 15.80 4.39
N THR A 209 -12.16 16.52 5.47
CA THR A 209 -11.70 16.19 6.83
C THR A 209 -12.66 15.24 7.54
N LYS A 210 -12.23 14.59 8.63
CA LYS A 210 -13.11 13.76 9.46
C LYS A 210 -14.29 14.55 10.05
N GLU A 211 -14.13 15.83 10.38
CA GLU A 211 -15.23 16.71 10.83
C GLU A 211 -16.25 16.96 9.71
N GLN A 212 -15.80 17.09 8.47
CA GLN A 212 -16.66 17.24 7.31
C GLN A 212 -17.36 15.92 6.93
N ALA A 213 -16.71 14.78 7.16
CA ALA A 213 -17.27 13.45 6.95
C ALA A 213 -18.34 13.09 8.00
N LEU A 214 -18.18 13.54 9.26
CA LEU A 214 -19.07 13.24 10.39
C LEU A 214 -20.57 13.40 10.11
N PRO A 215 -21.09 14.56 9.64
CA PRO A 215 -22.52 14.70 9.38
C PRO A 215 -23.01 13.77 8.28
N LYS A 216 -22.18 13.49 7.26
CA LYS A 216 -22.53 12.59 6.16
C LYS A 216 -22.59 11.13 6.63
N LEU A 217 -21.62 10.71 7.45
CA LEU A 217 -21.60 9.38 8.06
C LEU A 217 -22.78 9.17 9.03
N LYS A 218 -23.12 10.17 9.85
CA LYS A 218 -24.32 10.13 10.70
C LYS A 218 -25.62 10.01 9.90
N ALA A 219 -25.70 10.64 8.72
CA ALA A 219 -26.85 10.49 7.82
C ALA A 219 -27.03 9.04 7.32
N THR A 220 -25.97 8.23 7.30
CA THR A 220 -26.03 6.78 7.01
C THR A 220 -26.46 5.91 8.21
N LYS A 221 -26.93 6.55 9.29
CA LYS A 221 -27.37 5.92 10.55
C LYS A 221 -26.24 5.29 11.38
N LEU A 222 -25.00 5.66 11.12
CA LEU A 222 -23.87 5.31 12.00
C LEU A 222 -23.86 6.21 13.23
N LYS A 223 -23.50 5.64 14.37
CA LYS A 223 -23.17 6.40 15.57
C LYS A 223 -21.67 6.67 15.56
N CYS A 224 -21.29 7.94 15.58
CA CYS A 224 -19.90 8.36 15.47
C CYS A 224 -19.45 9.28 16.60
N SER A 225 -18.19 9.14 17.00
CA SER A 225 -17.50 9.94 18.02
C SER A 225 -16.05 10.17 17.63
N PHE A 226 -15.52 11.35 17.96
CA PHE A 226 -14.08 11.58 17.90
C PHE A 226 -13.40 10.81 19.04
N VAL A 227 -12.31 10.16 18.70
CA VAL A 227 -11.46 9.41 19.62
C VAL A 227 -10.08 10.05 19.57
N ASP A 228 -9.62 10.51 20.73
CA ASP A 228 -8.26 11.01 20.89
C ASP A 228 -7.29 9.84 20.72
N GLY A 229 -6.25 10.07 19.93
CA GLY A 229 -5.19 9.11 19.69
C GLY A 229 -4.46 8.76 20.98
N ILE A 230 -4.23 7.47 21.22
CA ILE A 230 -3.45 6.99 22.36
C ILE A 230 -2.13 6.42 21.84
N ASN A 231 -1.03 6.78 22.48
CA ASN A 231 0.33 6.38 22.09
C ASN A 231 0.70 6.85 20.67
N THR A 232 0.85 5.93 19.73
CA THR A 232 1.23 6.15 18.34
C THR A 232 0.05 6.23 17.40
N GLU A 233 -1.17 5.98 17.88
CA GLU A 233 -2.38 6.10 17.07
C GLU A 233 -2.79 7.57 16.93
N PRO A 234 -3.14 8.03 15.72
CA PRO A 234 -3.61 9.39 15.50
C PRO A 234 -5.08 9.56 15.93
N ASP A 235 -5.47 10.80 16.22
CA ASP A 235 -6.86 11.17 16.47
C ASP A 235 -7.73 10.79 15.27
N HIS A 236 -8.84 10.11 15.51
CA HIS A 236 -9.70 9.62 14.46
C HIS A 236 -11.19 9.81 14.78
N LEU A 237 -12.02 9.69 13.74
CA LEU A 237 -13.46 9.58 13.88
C LEU A 237 -13.83 8.10 13.83
N ASP A 238 -14.32 7.56 14.94
CA ASP A 238 -14.82 6.19 15.02
C ASP A 238 -16.34 6.18 14.86
N CYS A 239 -16.84 5.28 14.02
CA CYS A 239 -18.24 5.11 13.66
C CYS A 239 -18.64 3.64 13.75
N TYR A 240 -19.77 3.34 14.38
CA TYR A 240 -20.30 1.98 14.45
C TYR A 240 -21.80 1.92 14.14
N ASP A 241 -22.23 0.76 13.66
CA ASP A 241 -23.63 0.49 13.39
C ASP A 241 -24.34 -0.09 14.63
N THR A 242 -25.12 0.74 15.32
CA THR A 242 -25.90 0.32 16.51
C THR A 242 -27.02 -0.68 16.20
N THR A 243 -27.37 -0.87 14.93
CA THR A 243 -28.39 -1.85 14.50
C THR A 243 -27.79 -3.19 14.10
N PHE A 244 -26.47 -3.32 14.23
CA PHE A 244 -25.79 -4.57 13.98
C PHE A 244 -25.91 -5.48 15.21
N ASP A 245 -26.95 -6.31 15.22
CA ASP A 245 -27.11 -7.41 16.17
C ASP A 245 -26.18 -8.56 15.75
N GLY A 246 -24.93 -8.49 16.20
CA GLY A 246 -23.90 -9.50 15.98
C GLY A 246 -24.06 -10.72 16.88
N ILE A 247 -25.27 -11.30 16.98
CA ILE A 247 -25.55 -12.42 17.89
C ILE A 247 -24.82 -13.68 17.40
N SER A 248 -23.64 -13.92 17.95
CA SER A 248 -22.97 -15.22 17.88
C SER A 248 -23.81 -16.25 18.65
N ALA A 249 -23.99 -17.45 18.09
CA ALA A 249 -24.58 -18.58 18.82
C ALA A 249 -23.76 -19.03 20.05
N LYS A 250 -22.55 -18.47 20.22
CA LYS A 250 -21.64 -18.74 21.34
C LYS A 250 -21.35 -17.43 22.12
N PRO A 251 -21.88 -17.28 23.35
CA PRO A 251 -21.46 -16.22 24.26
C PRO A 251 -19.95 -16.30 24.54
N PRO A 252 -19.24 -15.18 24.82
CA PRO A 252 -19.76 -13.82 25.06
C PRO A 252 -19.41 -12.83 23.93
N VAL A 253 -19.23 -13.28 22.69
CA VAL A 253 -18.59 -12.45 21.66
C VAL A 253 -19.64 -11.87 20.72
N ASP A 254 -20.00 -10.60 20.95
CA ASP A 254 -20.87 -9.85 20.05
C ASP A 254 -20.04 -9.32 18.88
N ALA A 255 -20.44 -9.71 17.67
CA ALA A 255 -19.78 -9.21 16.48
C ALA A 255 -19.94 -7.68 16.39
N ARG A 256 -18.92 -6.98 15.90
CA ARG A 256 -18.89 -5.51 15.77
C ARG A 256 -18.70 -5.09 14.34
N ALA A 257 -19.30 -3.96 13.98
CA ALA A 257 -19.13 -3.27 12.71
C ALA A 257 -18.59 -1.86 12.99
N THR A 258 -17.30 -1.64 12.76
CA THR A 258 -16.60 -0.37 13.05
C THR A 258 -16.01 0.23 11.77
N LEU A 259 -15.97 1.56 11.71
CA LEU A 259 -15.38 2.34 10.64
C LEU A 259 -14.65 3.53 11.29
N SER A 260 -13.34 3.63 11.05
CA SER A 260 -12.48 4.70 11.52
C SER A 260 -11.98 5.55 10.36
N VAL A 261 -12.02 6.86 10.52
CA VAL A 261 -11.52 7.85 9.56
C VAL A 261 -10.44 8.69 10.20
N ILE A 262 -9.28 8.78 9.54
CA ILE A 262 -8.08 9.45 10.03
C ILE A 262 -7.71 10.58 9.08
N ASP A 263 -7.39 11.74 9.64
CA ASP A 263 -6.90 12.90 8.90
C ASP A 263 -5.37 12.94 8.87
N GLY A 264 -4.85 13.40 7.73
CA GLY A 264 -3.52 13.95 7.58
C GLY A 264 -3.56 15.48 7.41
N PRO A 265 -2.43 16.11 7.04
CA PRO A 265 -2.34 17.58 6.96
C PRO A 265 -3.31 18.24 5.97
N ALA A 266 -3.75 17.51 4.93
CA ALA A 266 -4.56 18.04 3.82
C ALA A 266 -5.97 17.42 3.74
N GLY A 267 -6.41 16.68 4.77
CA GLY A 267 -7.67 15.95 4.80
C GLY A 267 -7.47 14.47 5.09
N ILE A 268 -8.49 13.63 4.81
CA ILE A 268 -8.46 12.21 5.15
C ILE A 268 -7.28 11.52 4.47
N ASN A 269 -6.49 10.83 5.29
CA ASN A 269 -5.32 10.06 4.84
C ASN A 269 -5.46 8.57 5.13
N ALA A 270 -6.43 8.11 5.93
CA ALA A 270 -6.68 6.68 6.06
C ALA A 270 -8.12 6.42 6.47
N ILE A 271 -8.66 5.30 5.99
CA ILE A 271 -9.95 4.77 6.37
C ILE A 271 -9.77 3.31 6.72
N TYR A 272 -10.28 2.90 7.87
CA TYR A 272 -10.30 1.51 8.30
C TYR A 272 -11.74 1.11 8.55
N PHE A 273 -12.12 -0.09 8.18
CA PHE A 273 -13.41 -0.63 8.63
C PHE A 273 -13.33 -2.13 8.78
N ALA A 274 -14.04 -2.64 9.79
CA ALA A 274 -13.90 -4.02 10.20
C ALA A 274 -15.21 -4.63 10.66
N GLY A 275 -15.34 -5.93 10.38
CA GLY A 275 -16.22 -6.85 11.08
C GLY A 275 -15.37 -7.67 12.03
N GLU A 276 -15.60 -7.59 13.35
CA GLU A 276 -14.77 -8.30 14.33
C GLU A 276 -15.61 -9.09 15.33
N ASN A 277 -14.97 -9.99 16.07
CA ASN A 277 -15.52 -10.57 17.29
C ASN A 277 -16.82 -11.39 17.05
N GLY A 278 -16.95 -12.02 15.89
CA GLY A 278 -18.12 -12.82 15.53
C GLY A 278 -17.77 -14.13 14.83
N ASP A 279 -18.80 -14.92 14.50
CA ASP A 279 -18.67 -15.94 13.47
C ASP A 279 -18.49 -15.30 12.09
N GLU A 280 -17.98 -16.09 11.13
CA GLU A 280 -17.66 -15.63 9.77
C GLU A 280 -18.84 -14.95 9.08
N VAL A 281 -20.06 -15.46 9.27
CA VAL A 281 -21.27 -14.90 8.66
C VAL A 281 -21.56 -13.51 9.23
N SER A 282 -21.44 -13.36 10.54
CA SER A 282 -21.68 -12.10 11.25
C SER A 282 -20.67 -11.05 10.80
N VAL A 283 -19.37 -11.36 10.81
CA VAL A 283 -18.34 -10.39 10.40
C VAL A 283 -18.41 -10.04 8.91
N LYS A 284 -18.78 -10.99 8.03
CA LYS A 284 -19.10 -10.66 6.63
C LYS A 284 -20.30 -9.71 6.56
N ASN A 285 -21.34 -9.93 7.34
CA ASN A 285 -22.49 -9.03 7.35
C ASN A 285 -22.15 -7.63 7.87
N ALA A 286 -21.21 -7.50 8.80
CA ALA A 286 -20.68 -6.20 9.24
C ALA A 286 -20.05 -5.43 8.08
N ILE A 287 -19.12 -6.05 7.34
CA ILE A 287 -18.50 -5.45 6.15
C ILE A 287 -19.55 -5.08 5.09
N ARG A 288 -20.53 -5.96 4.83
CA ARG A 288 -21.64 -5.68 3.90
C ARG A 288 -22.49 -4.48 4.30
N LYS A 289 -22.60 -4.19 5.60
CA LYS A 289 -23.29 -2.99 6.08
C LYS A 289 -22.41 -1.73 6.01
N LEU A 290 -21.10 -1.86 6.14
CA LEU A 290 -20.18 -0.72 6.23
C LEU A 290 -19.68 -0.25 4.86
N ALA A 291 -19.27 -1.16 3.97
CA ALA A 291 -18.70 -0.79 2.67
C ALA A 291 -19.62 0.14 1.85
N PRO A 292 -20.95 -0.08 1.76
CA PRO A 292 -21.85 0.83 1.05
C PRO A 292 -21.97 2.24 1.65
N ARG A 293 -21.42 2.49 2.84
CA ARG A 293 -21.43 3.80 3.50
C ARG A 293 -20.18 4.63 3.20
N LEU A 294 -19.11 4.03 2.68
CA LEU A 294 -17.89 4.74 2.29
C LEU A 294 -18.15 5.91 1.34
N PRO A 295 -19.01 5.80 0.30
CA PRO A 295 -19.30 6.90 -0.61
C PRO A 295 -19.93 8.13 0.05
N ALA A 296 -20.45 8.00 1.28
CA ALA A 296 -20.93 9.13 2.05
C ALA A 296 -19.78 10.04 2.51
N ILE A 297 -18.55 9.54 2.68
CA ILE A 297 -17.36 10.35 2.96
C ILE A 297 -17.04 11.15 1.69
N ASP A 298 -16.77 10.41 0.61
CA ASP A 298 -16.49 10.92 -0.72
C ASP A 298 -16.93 9.90 -1.80
N PRO A 299 -17.62 10.33 -2.89
CA PRO A 299 -18.09 9.43 -3.94
C PRO A 299 -17.00 8.61 -4.65
N SER A 300 -15.74 9.08 -4.64
CA SER A 300 -14.61 8.34 -5.22
C SER A 300 -14.31 7.02 -4.52
N LEU A 301 -14.88 6.78 -3.33
CA LEU A 301 -14.76 5.52 -2.60
C LEU A 301 -15.74 4.44 -3.09
N GLN A 302 -16.67 4.75 -3.99
CA GLN A 302 -17.62 3.76 -4.53
C GLN A 302 -16.92 2.53 -5.16
N PRO A 303 -15.90 2.70 -6.04
CA PRO A 303 -15.21 1.54 -6.62
C PRO A 303 -14.51 0.67 -5.58
N ILE A 304 -14.01 1.27 -4.50
CA ILE A 304 -13.38 0.53 -3.39
C ILE A 304 -14.45 -0.28 -2.65
N ALA A 305 -15.60 0.32 -2.34
CA ALA A 305 -16.71 -0.37 -1.70
C ALA A 305 -17.18 -1.58 -2.53
N ASP A 306 -17.35 -1.39 -3.84
CA ASP A 306 -17.79 -2.45 -4.75
C ASP A 306 -16.76 -3.59 -4.83
N TRP A 307 -15.46 -3.25 -4.91
CA TRP A 307 -14.38 -4.23 -4.91
C TRP A 307 -14.31 -5.02 -3.61
N VAL A 308 -14.42 -4.37 -2.46
CA VAL A 308 -14.43 -5.04 -1.15
C VAL A 308 -15.57 -6.05 -1.09
N LEU A 309 -16.77 -5.68 -1.52
CA LEU A 309 -17.93 -6.57 -1.51
C LEU A 309 -17.78 -7.76 -2.47
N ALA A 310 -17.10 -7.56 -3.60
CA ALA A 310 -16.81 -8.62 -4.57
C ALA A 310 -15.78 -9.65 -4.06
N ASN A 311 -14.87 -9.23 -3.19
CA ASN A 311 -13.75 -10.05 -2.70
C ASN A 311 -13.95 -10.57 -1.26
N MET A 312 -15.20 -10.71 -0.82
CA MET A 312 -15.55 -11.28 0.49
C MET A 312 -15.59 -12.82 0.52
N ASP A 313 -14.62 -13.45 -0.11
CA ASP A 313 -14.50 -14.90 -0.26
C ASP A 313 -13.77 -15.58 0.90
N GLY A 314 -13.15 -14.79 1.79
CA GLY A 314 -12.51 -15.28 3.02
C GLY A 314 -11.02 -15.56 2.89
N VAL A 315 -10.39 -14.96 1.90
CA VAL A 315 -8.95 -14.88 1.75
C VAL A 315 -8.52 -13.42 1.67
N ASP A 316 -7.22 -13.16 1.83
CA ASP A 316 -6.68 -11.81 1.77
C ASP A 316 -6.62 -11.31 0.32
N HIS A 317 -6.88 -10.03 0.10
CA HIS A 317 -6.78 -9.38 -1.19
C HIS A 317 -6.14 -8.01 -1.05
N GLU A 318 -5.37 -7.61 -2.06
CA GLU A 318 -4.76 -6.28 -2.12
C GLU A 318 -4.98 -5.67 -3.51
N ALA A 319 -5.22 -4.36 -3.55
CA ALA A 319 -5.40 -3.60 -4.80
C ALA A 319 -5.08 -2.10 -4.65
N PHE A 320 -4.76 -1.46 -5.78
CA PHE A 320 -4.70 -0.01 -5.92
C PHE A 320 -5.99 0.58 -6.52
N PHE A 321 -6.42 1.70 -5.96
CA PHE A 321 -7.50 2.55 -6.47
C PHE A 321 -7.04 4.01 -6.52
N GLY A 322 -6.58 4.45 -7.70
CA GLY A 322 -5.93 5.75 -7.82
C GLY A 322 -4.62 5.76 -7.01
N GLY A 323 -4.50 6.69 -6.06
CA GLY A 323 -3.36 6.77 -5.14
C GLY A 323 -3.51 5.95 -3.85
N TRP A 324 -4.60 5.20 -3.70
CA TRP A 324 -4.91 4.45 -2.48
C TRP A 324 -4.56 2.98 -2.64
N ARG A 325 -3.93 2.40 -1.62
CA ARG A 325 -3.88 0.95 -1.43
C ARG A 325 -5.07 0.53 -0.59
N VAL A 326 -5.66 -0.59 -0.98
CA VAL A 326 -6.76 -1.24 -0.27
C VAL A 326 -6.31 -2.65 0.10
N ASP A 327 -6.19 -2.90 1.39
CA ASP A 327 -5.88 -4.21 1.95
C ASP A 327 -7.14 -4.80 2.59
N PHE A 328 -7.58 -5.94 2.08
CA PHE A 328 -8.67 -6.73 2.63
C PHE A 328 -8.07 -7.96 3.31
N ASN A 329 -8.19 -8.04 4.63
CA ASN A 329 -7.64 -9.14 5.42
C ASN A 329 -8.77 -9.98 6.02
N ALA A 330 -8.77 -11.27 5.72
CA ALA A 330 -9.68 -12.27 6.25
C ALA A 330 -8.97 -13.08 7.36
N GLY A 331 -9.12 -12.63 8.60
CA GLY A 331 -8.66 -13.35 9.78
C GLY A 331 -9.64 -14.44 10.21
N SER A 332 -9.15 -15.67 10.39
CA SER A 332 -9.91 -16.72 11.07
C SER A 332 -9.07 -17.34 12.20
N GLY A 333 -9.64 -17.40 13.40
CA GLY A 333 -9.05 -18.04 14.56
C GLY A 333 -10.08 -18.88 15.32
N PRO A 334 -9.63 -19.74 16.26
CA PRO A 334 -10.55 -20.57 17.04
C PRO A 334 -11.59 -19.73 17.79
N GLY A 335 -12.82 -19.72 17.30
CA GLY A 335 -13.95 -19.00 17.91
C GLY A 335 -14.13 -17.54 17.50
N HIS A 336 -13.28 -17.00 16.63
CA HIS A 336 -13.36 -15.60 16.18
C HIS A 336 -12.95 -15.47 14.72
N ALA A 337 -13.85 -14.95 13.88
CA ALA A 337 -13.51 -14.43 12.56
C ALA A 337 -13.34 -12.91 12.65
N ALA A 338 -12.51 -12.36 11.76
CA ALA A 338 -12.34 -10.93 11.57
C ALA A 338 -12.17 -10.64 10.09
N TYR A 339 -12.85 -9.61 9.60
CA TYR A 339 -12.60 -9.04 8.28
C TYR A 339 -12.20 -7.60 8.49
N ARG A 340 -11.03 -7.23 7.99
CA ARG A 340 -10.49 -5.88 8.15
C ARG A 340 -10.15 -5.32 6.79
N VAL A 341 -10.60 -4.10 6.55
CA VAL A 341 -10.24 -3.35 5.35
C VAL A 341 -9.48 -2.10 5.77
N SER A 342 -8.31 -1.92 5.19
CA SER A 342 -7.53 -0.68 5.28
C SER A 342 -7.53 0.01 3.91
N ILE A 343 -7.77 1.31 3.90
CA ILE A 343 -7.62 2.19 2.75
C ILE A 343 -6.65 3.28 3.19
N ALA A 344 -5.43 3.23 2.68
CA ALA A 344 -4.36 4.11 3.12
C ALA A 344 -3.40 4.44 1.96
N PRO A 345 -2.65 5.55 2.05
CA PRO A 345 -1.44 5.72 1.28
C PRO A 345 -0.52 4.57 1.64
N GLN A 346 -0.13 3.80 0.64
CA GLN A 346 0.90 2.81 0.87
C GLN A 346 2.22 3.55 1.14
N LYS A 347 2.89 3.21 2.23
CA LYS A 347 4.36 3.29 2.26
C LYS A 347 4.85 2.07 1.50
N VAL A 348 5.37 2.26 0.29
CA VAL A 348 5.66 1.16 -0.63
C VAL A 348 7.15 0.83 -0.54
N LEU A 349 7.46 -0.44 -0.24
CA LEU A 349 8.80 -1.04 -0.33
C LEU A 349 9.81 -0.41 0.65
N GLY A 350 10.15 -1.20 1.68
CA GLY A 350 11.15 -0.99 2.74
C GLY A 350 11.02 0.21 3.67
N VAL A 351 9.79 0.53 4.04
CA VAL A 351 9.48 1.06 5.37
C VAL A 351 8.50 0.10 6.03
N GLU A 352 8.69 -0.18 7.32
CA GLU A 352 7.87 -1.09 8.13
C GLU A 352 6.37 -0.98 7.82
N ARG A 353 5.73 -2.12 7.51
CA ARG A 353 4.29 -2.30 7.71
C ARG A 353 4.08 -2.17 9.24
N PRO A 354 3.24 -1.25 9.73
CA PRO A 354 3.02 -1.07 11.17
C PRO A 354 2.38 -2.27 11.85
#